data_AF-A0A3S2WSI0-F1
#
_entry.id   AF-A0A3S2WSI0-F1
#
_cell.length_a   1.000
_cell.length_b   1.000
_cell.length_c   1.000
_cell.angle_alpha   90.00
_cell.angle_beta   90.00
_cell.angle_gamma   90.00
#
_symmetry.space_group_name_H-M   'P 1'
#
loop_
_entity.id
_entity.type
_entity.pdbx_description
1 polymer ?
#
loop_
_entity_poly.entity_id
_entity_poly.type
_entity_poly.pdbx_seq_one_letter_code
_entity_poly.pdbx_strand_id
1 'polypeptide(L)'
;MHWLSLAARLGFWLVLAAVTVLSLLPLQFAVQSGASDKIEHFVAYAALTAAGRIGYRDRPGPLMLAAAIVVYGIAIEIAQSFIPGRMMSGWDVFANTTGVLIGLGLSWLVLRRLSPPAQ
;
A
#
# COMPACT_ATOMS: atom_id res chain seq x y z
N MET A 1 -5.93 0.73 -22.42
CA MET A 1 -5.16 1.42 -21.35
C MET A 1 -6.07 2.11 -20.33
N HIS A 2 -7.10 2.86 -20.75
CA HIS A 2 -8.02 3.56 -19.83
C HIS A 2 -8.71 2.66 -18.78
N TRP A 3 -9.20 1.48 -19.17
CA TRP A 3 -9.85 0.53 -18.25
C TRP A 3 -8.93 0.00 -17.15
N LEU A 4 -7.66 -0.27 -17.49
CA LEU A 4 -6.67 -0.73 -16.52
C LEU A 4 -6.36 0.37 -15.50
N SER A 5 -6.16 1.60 -15.96
CA SER A 5 -5.93 2.73 -15.06
C SER A 5 -7.14 2.99 -14.17
N LEU A 6 -8.37 2.86 -14.69
CA LEU A 6 -9.59 2.99 -13.89
C LEU A 6 -9.67 1.88 -12.82
N ALA A 7 -9.48 0.62 -13.21
CA ALA A 7 -9.48 -0.51 -12.29
C ALA A 7 -8.40 -0.36 -11.20
N ALA A 8 -7.20 0.09 -11.57
CA ALA A 8 -6.11 0.33 -10.64
C ALA A 8 -6.41 1.50 -9.67
N ARG A 9 -7.11 2.55 -10.11
CA ARG A 9 -7.56 3.64 -9.22
C ARG A 9 -8.61 3.16 -8.23
N LEU A 10 -9.57 2.36 -8.68
CA LEU A 10 -10.56 1.74 -7.80
C LEU A 10 -9.87 0.82 -6.80
N GLY A 11 -8.96 -0.03 -7.27
CA GLY A 11 -8.14 -0.88 -6.42
C GLY A 11 -7.32 -0.09 -5.40
N PHE A 12 -6.71 1.03 -5.79
CA PHE A 12 -5.97 1.90 -4.88
C PHE A 12 -6.86 2.39 -3.74
N TRP A 13 -8.03 2.95 -4.05
CA TRP A 13 -8.95 3.46 -3.03
C TRP A 13 -9.53 2.36 -2.15
N LEU A 14 -9.84 1.19 -2.73
CA LEU A 14 -10.31 0.03 -1.96
C LEU A 14 -9.25 -0.47 -0.99
N VAL A 15 -8.00 -0.64 -1.45
CA VAL A 15 -6.89 -1.07 -0.58
C VAL A 15 -6.58 -0.01 0.48
N LEU A 16 -6.59 1.28 0.12
CA LEU A 16 -6.37 2.37 1.08
C LEU A 16 -7.42 2.36 2.19
N ALA A 17 -8.70 2.22 1.81
CA ALA A 17 -9.81 2.12 2.75
C ALA A 17 -9.69 0.87 3.63
N ALA A 18 -9.38 -0.29 3.03
CA ALA A 18 -9.19 -1.54 3.75
C ALA A 18 -8.05 -1.44 4.77
N VAL A 19 -6.88 -0.91 4.38
CA VAL A 19 -5.74 -0.70 5.30
C VAL A 19 -6.15 0.23 6.43
N THR A 20 -6.74 1.40 6.12
CA THR A 20 -7.17 2.35 7.16
C THR A 20 -8.11 1.68 8.17
N VAL A 21 -9.17 1.03 7.67
CA VAL A 21 -10.22 0.46 8.52
C VAL A 21 -9.67 -0.71 9.33
N LEU A 22 -8.98 -1.66 8.70
CA LEU A 22 -8.49 -2.86 9.38
C LEU A 22 -7.38 -2.54 10.39
N SER A 23 -6.49 -1.60 10.07
CA SER A 23 -5.42 -1.19 10.99
C SER A 23 -5.95 -0.43 12.21
N LEU A 24 -7.00 0.39 12.06
CA LEU A 24 -7.57 1.20 13.15
C LEU A 24 -8.74 0.53 13.88
N LEU A 25 -9.14 -0.67 13.45
CA LEU A 25 -10.12 -1.46 14.17
C LEU A 25 -9.51 -1.98 15.49
N PRO A 26 -10.23 -1.85 16.64
CA PRO A 26 -9.79 -2.44 17.91
C PRO A 26 -9.46 -3.91 17.73
N LEU A 27 -8.37 -4.37 18.35
CA LEU A 27 -7.81 -5.70 18.06
C LEU A 27 -8.82 -6.83 18.34
N GLN A 28 -9.72 -6.64 19.31
CA GLN A 28 -10.79 -7.60 19.64
C GLN A 28 -11.79 -7.86 18.50
N PHE A 29 -11.88 -6.95 17.52
CA PHE A 29 -12.72 -7.10 16.33
C PHE A 29 -11.90 -7.41 15.07
N ALA A 30 -10.58 -7.56 15.19
CA ALA A 30 -9.71 -7.80 14.05
C ALA A 30 -10.00 -9.18 13.43
N VAL A 31 -10.05 -9.21 12.10
CA VAL A 31 -10.17 -10.45 11.33
C VAL A 31 -8.81 -11.15 11.35
N GLN A 32 -8.76 -12.40 11.79
CA GLN A 32 -7.53 -13.19 11.73
C GLN A 32 -7.40 -13.83 10.36
N SER A 33 -6.36 -13.44 9.61
CA SER A 33 -6.09 -14.04 8.29
C SER A 33 -5.33 -15.37 8.36
N GLY A 34 -4.70 -15.67 9.50
CA GLY A 34 -3.76 -16.78 9.66
C GLY A 34 -2.35 -16.50 9.15
N ALA A 35 -2.12 -15.38 8.45
CA ALA A 35 -0.79 -14.88 8.13
C ALA A 35 -0.18 -14.13 9.32
N SER A 36 1.14 -13.91 9.28
CA SER A 36 1.73 -12.97 10.24
C SER A 36 1.31 -11.55 9.88
N ASP A 37 1.07 -10.75 10.90
CA ASP A 37 0.80 -9.31 10.81
C ASP A 37 1.79 -8.59 9.87
N LYS A 38 3.07 -9.01 9.85
CA LYS A 38 4.13 -8.37 9.07
C LYS A 38 3.98 -8.70 7.57
N ILE A 39 3.47 -9.89 7.25
CA ILE A 39 3.13 -10.26 5.87
C ILE A 39 1.89 -9.49 5.41
N GLU A 40 0.88 -9.32 6.26
CA GLU A 40 -0.31 -8.52 5.94
C GLU A 40 0.07 -7.09 5.59
N HIS A 41 0.88 -6.45 6.45
CA HIS A 41 1.45 -5.13 6.24
C HIS A 41 2.25 -5.04 4.94
N PHE A 42 3.19 -5.96 4.71
CA PHE A 42 3.97 -5.99 3.47
C PHE A 42 3.10 -6.08 2.21
N VAL A 43 2.15 -7.03 2.17
CA VAL A 43 1.29 -7.26 1.00
C VAL A 43 0.37 -6.07 0.76
N ALA A 44 -0.23 -5.52 1.82
CA ALA A 44 -1.15 -4.41 1.70
C ALA A 44 -0.48 -3.16 1.13
N TYR A 45 0.72 -2.82 1.60
CA TYR A 45 1.46 -1.65 1.12
C TYR A 45 2.07 -1.85 -0.27
N ALA A 46 2.45 -3.08 -0.61
CA ALA A 46 2.84 -3.43 -1.98
C ALA A 46 1.67 -3.27 -2.97
N ALA A 47 0.49 -3.79 -2.61
CA ALA A 47 -0.72 -3.66 -3.43
C ALA A 47 -1.16 -2.20 -3.57
N LEU A 48 -1.18 -1.45 -2.46
CA LEU A 48 -1.53 -0.02 -2.45
C LEU A 48 -0.62 0.77 -3.39
N THR A 49 0.70 0.56 -3.28
CA THR A 49 1.68 1.28 -4.09
C THR A 49 1.60 0.90 -5.57
N ALA A 50 1.45 -0.40 -5.88
CA ALA A 50 1.33 -0.85 -7.25
C ALA A 50 0.06 -0.31 -7.92
N ALA A 51 -1.08 -0.37 -7.23
CA ALA A 51 -2.35 0.16 -7.71
C ALA A 51 -2.27 1.68 -7.93
N GLY A 52 -1.70 2.43 -6.98
CA GLY A 52 -1.48 3.87 -7.10
C GLY A 52 -0.60 4.22 -8.30
N ARG A 53 0.52 3.51 -8.49
CA ARG A 53 1.46 3.79 -9.59
C ARG A 53 0.89 3.46 -10.97
N ILE A 54 0.10 2.39 -11.09
CA ILE A 54 -0.56 2.00 -12.34
C ILE A 54 -1.76 2.92 -12.65
N GLY A 55 -2.53 3.30 -11.63
CA GLY A 55 -3.71 4.16 -11.77
C GLY A 55 -3.39 5.62 -12.07
N TYR A 56 -2.29 6.13 -11.50
CA TYR A 56 -1.85 7.52 -11.62
C TYR A 56 -0.49 7.60 -12.32
N ARG A 57 -0.47 7.19 -13.60
CA ARG A 57 0.78 6.95 -14.34
C ARG A 57 1.69 8.19 -14.44
N ASP A 58 1.10 9.36 -14.63
CA ASP A 58 1.84 10.58 -14.99
C ASP A 58 2.14 11.47 -13.78
N ARG A 59 1.22 11.54 -12.81
CA ARG A 59 1.39 12.29 -11.54
C ARG A 59 0.58 11.66 -10.41
N PRO A 60 1.08 11.65 -9.16
CA PRO A 60 2.41 12.10 -8.73
C PRO A 60 3.55 11.22 -9.26
N GLY A 61 4.79 11.73 -9.27
CA GLY A 61 5.96 10.93 -9.62
C GLY A 61 6.15 9.74 -8.66
N PRO A 62 6.84 8.66 -9.07
CA PRO A 62 6.93 7.41 -8.29
C PRO A 62 7.52 7.62 -6.89
N LEU A 63 8.55 8.47 -6.75
CA LEU A 63 9.17 8.77 -5.46
C LEU A 63 8.21 9.55 -4.54
N MET A 64 7.47 10.51 -5.08
CA MET A 64 6.50 11.29 -4.29
C MET A 64 5.33 10.42 -3.83
N LEU A 65 4.86 9.50 -4.69
CA LEU A 65 3.85 8.52 -4.32
C LEU A 65 4.35 7.61 -3.18
N ALA A 66 5.55 7.05 -3.33
CA ALA A 66 6.13 6.18 -2.30
C ALA A 66 6.35 6.92 -0.98
N ALA A 67 6.89 8.13 -1.01
CA ALA A 67 7.05 8.95 0.17
C ALA A 67 5.70 9.23 0.86
N ALA A 68 4.66 9.57 0.09
CA ALA A 68 3.33 9.81 0.64
C ALA A 68 2.74 8.55 1.29
N ILE A 69 2.90 7.37 0.68
CA ILE A 69 2.39 6.10 1.23
C ILE A 69 3.19 5.67 2.47
N VAL A 70 4.51 5.89 2.52
CA VAL A 70 5.33 5.62 3.71
C VAL A 70 4.92 6.55 4.86
N VAL A 71 4.75 7.84 4.60
CA VAL A 71 4.25 8.80 5.60
C VAL A 71 2.87 8.41 6.10
N TYR A 72 1.97 8.01 5.20
CA TYR A 72 0.66 7.47 5.57
C TYR A 72 0.80 6.24 6.47
N GLY A 73 1.69 5.31 6.16
CA GLY A 73 1.86 4.12 7.00
C GLY A 73 2.43 4.40 8.38
N ILE A 74 3.40 5.32 8.48
CA ILE A 74 3.88 5.81 9.78
C ILE A 74 2.75 6.47 10.57
N ALA A 75 1.90 7.26 9.91
CA ALA A 75 0.75 7.89 10.56
C ALA A 75 -0.27 6.85 11.07
N ILE A 76 -0.50 5.77 10.33
CA ILE A 76 -1.35 4.65 10.78
C ILE A 76 -0.77 3.95 12.01
N GLU A 77 0.54 3.66 12.02
CA GLU A 77 1.22 3.06 13.18
C GLU A 77 1.14 3.95 14.43
N ILE A 78 1.30 5.26 14.27
CA ILE A 78 1.10 6.22 15.35
C ILE A 78 -0.36 6.21 15.80
N ALA A 79 -1.32 6.23 14.87
CA ALA A 79 -2.74 6.20 15.19
C ALA A 79 -3.15 4.92 15.94
N GLN A 80 -2.54 3.78 15.61
CA GLN A 80 -2.75 2.51 16.30
C GLN A 80 -2.36 2.56 17.79
N SER A 81 -1.42 3.42 18.19
CA SER A 81 -1.08 3.59 19.63
C SER A 81 -2.24 4.13 20.47
N PHE A 82 -3.27 4.71 19.84
CA PHE A 82 -4.49 5.18 20.49
C PHE A 82 -5.65 4.19 20.41
N ILE A 83 -5.46 3.03 19.77
CA ILE A 83 -6.50 2.03 19.54
C ILE A 83 -6.38 0.89 20.57
N PRO A 84 -7.48 0.51 21.27
CA PRO A 84 -7.44 -0.57 22.26
C PRO A 84 -6.90 -1.89 21.70
N GLY A 85 -5.89 -2.44 22.37
CA GLY A 85 -5.25 -3.70 22.01
C GLY A 85 -4.27 -3.63 20.84
N ARG A 86 -4.11 -2.47 20.20
CA ARG A 86 -3.08 -2.26 19.17
C ARG A 86 -1.85 -1.60 19.79
N MET A 87 -0.70 -1.77 19.14
CA MET A 87 0.55 -1.11 19.52
C MET A 87 1.28 -0.67 18.27
N MET A 88 1.93 0.48 18.34
CA MET A 88 2.85 0.93 17.30
C MET A 88 4.05 -0.03 17.22
N SER A 89 4.52 -0.31 16.00
CA SER A 89 5.59 -1.27 15.79
C SER A 89 6.55 -0.83 14.68
N GLY A 90 7.83 -0.67 15.03
CA GLY A 90 8.88 -0.34 14.06
C GLY A 90 9.06 -1.44 13.00
N TRP A 91 8.74 -2.69 13.32
CA TRP A 91 8.76 -3.79 12.36
C TRP A 91 7.65 -3.67 11.32
N ASP A 92 6.51 -3.10 11.68
CA ASP A 92 5.41 -2.86 10.75
C ASP A 92 5.71 -1.67 9.86
N VAL A 93 6.34 -0.60 10.39
CA VAL A 93 6.92 0.48 9.54
C VAL A 93 7.91 -0.10 8.51
N PHE A 94 8.76 -1.03 8.92
CA PHE A 94 9.70 -1.69 8.02
C PHE A 94 8.99 -2.56 6.96
N ALA A 95 8.00 -3.36 7.36
CA ALA A 95 7.18 -4.16 6.45
C ALA A 95 6.41 -3.28 5.44
N ASN A 96 5.81 -2.19 5.91
CA ASN A 96 5.12 -1.19 5.08
C ASN A 96 6.09 -0.61 4.04
N THR A 97 7.26 -0.16 4.48
CA THR A 97 8.26 0.50 3.62
C THR A 97 8.82 -0.46 2.57
N THR A 98 9.15 -1.69 2.96
CA THR A 98 9.62 -2.71 2.00
C THR A 98 8.51 -3.10 1.02
N GLY A 99 7.27 -3.20 1.48
CA GLY A 99 6.08 -3.37 0.62
C GLY A 99 5.97 -2.25 -0.42
N VAL A 100 6.11 -0.99 -0.02
CA VAL A 100 6.10 0.17 -0.94
C VAL A 100 7.18 0.03 -2.02
N LEU A 101 8.42 -0.29 -1.65
CA LEU A 101 9.52 -0.44 -2.60
C LEU A 101 9.26 -1.57 -3.61
N ILE A 102 8.76 -2.71 -3.13
CA ILE A 102 8.38 -3.84 -3.99
C ILE A 102 7.21 -3.47 -4.91
N GLY A 103 6.18 -2.79 -4.39
CA GLY A 103 5.05 -2.32 -5.17
C GLY A 103 5.45 -1.35 -6.29
N LEU A 104 6.43 -0.46 -6.04
CA LEU A 104 7.04 0.37 -7.07
C LEU A 104 7.75 -0.46 -8.15
N GLY A 105 8.55 -1.45 -7.75
CA GLY A 105 9.25 -2.33 -8.70
C GLY A 105 8.28 -3.13 -9.58
N LEU A 106 7.25 -3.73 -8.98
CA LEU A 106 6.22 -4.49 -9.68
C LEU A 106 5.43 -3.62 -10.66
N SER A 107 4.98 -2.43 -10.22
CA SER A 107 4.26 -1.52 -11.11
C SER A 107 5.12 -0.99 -12.25
N TRP A 108 6.42 -0.79 -12.04
CA TRP A 108 7.35 -0.46 -13.10
C TRP A 108 7.47 -1.59 -14.14
N LEU A 109 7.56 -2.86 -13.71
CA LEU A 109 7.58 -4.01 -14.62
C LEU A 109 6.30 -4.06 -15.47
N VAL A 110 5.14 -3.88 -14.83
CA VAL A 110 3.83 -3.84 -15.52
C VAL A 110 3.79 -2.69 -16.54
N LEU A 111 4.15 -1.47 -16.13
CA LEU A 111 4.08 -0.30 -16.99
C LEU A 111 5.07 -0.37 -18.18
N ARG A 112 6.24 -1.00 -17.99
CA ARG A 112 7.19 -1.27 -19.08
C ARG A 112 6.64 -2.24 -20.11
N ARG A 113 5.96 -3.30 -19.69
CA ARG A 113 5.32 -4.26 -20.61
C ARG A 113 4.20 -3.62 -21.43
N LEU A 114 3.49 -2.65 -20.85
CA LEU A 114 2.41 -1.92 -21.49
C LEU A 114 2.88 -0.76 -22.38
N SER A 115 4.17 -0.41 -22.34
CA SER A 115 4.77 0.63 -23.18
C SER A 115 6.17 0.20 -23.53
N PRO A 116 6.33 -0.71 -24.51
CA PRO A 116 7.62 -1.15 -24.97
C PRO A 116 8.49 0.05 -25.38
N PRO A 117 9.81 0.02 -25.18
CA PRO A 117 10.70 1.03 -25.76
C PRO A 117 10.42 1.14 -27.26
N ALA A 118 10.31 2.36 -27.78
CA ALA A 118 10.34 2.57 -29.22
C ALA A 118 11.68 2.02 -29.73
N GLN A 119 11.64 1.10 -30.70
CA GLN A 119 12.82 0.59 -31.39
C GLN A 119 13.51 1.70 -32.17
#